data_AF-A0AAD6I9W9-F1
#
_entry.id   AF-A0AAD6I9W9-F1
#
_cell.length_a   1.000
_cell.length_b   1.000
_cell.length_c   1.000
_cell.angle_alpha   90.00
_cell.angle_beta   90.00
_cell.angle_gamma   90.00
#
_symmetry.space_group_name_H-M   'P 1'
#
loop_
_entity.id
_entity.type
_entity.pdbx_description
1 polymer ?
#
loop_
_entity_poly.entity_id
_entity_poly.type
_entity_poly.pdbx_seq_one_letter_code
_entity_poly.pdbx_strand_id
1 'polypeptide(L)'
;MLPMPAGVHAMPKFGCCSQGFVFSQARIGDLVSWYESKRIGYVDMLTESYSDENKEIRWALTPSVLQHVGSKSSKKNLPGEHKHRLTGYETNWNFMFEENDIEQLRWEHKQQTEAEV
;
A
#
# COMPACT_ATOMS: atom_id res chain seq x y z
N MET A 1 -10.77 14.33 11.19
CA MET A 1 -10.35 12.92 11.23
C MET A 1 -9.02 12.90 11.95
N LEU A 2 -8.91 12.23 13.11
CA LEU A 2 -7.61 12.01 13.75
C LEU A 2 -6.85 10.93 12.96
N PRO A 3 -5.51 10.98 12.87
CA PRO A 3 -4.74 9.91 12.26
C PRO A 3 -5.01 8.59 13.01
N MET A 4 -5.05 7.48 12.27
CA MET A 4 -5.16 6.15 12.89
C MET A 4 -3.97 5.93 13.83
N PRO A 5 -4.16 5.25 14.97
CA PRO A 5 -3.03 4.94 15.85
C PRO A 5 -2.06 3.99 15.14
N ALA A 6 -0.81 3.92 15.60
CA ALA A 6 0.16 3.01 15.00
C ALA A 6 -0.30 1.54 15.15
N GLY A 7 -0.12 0.73 14.10
CA GLY A 7 -0.46 -0.69 14.09
C GLY A 7 -1.18 -1.16 12.82
N VAL A 8 -1.73 -2.38 12.91
CA VAL A 8 -2.49 -3.04 11.84
C VAL A 8 -3.97 -2.71 11.99
N HIS A 9 -4.59 -2.19 10.93
CA HIS A 9 -6.00 -1.80 10.93
C HIS A 9 -6.76 -2.49 9.81
N ALA A 10 -7.98 -2.94 10.11
CA ALA A 10 -8.87 -3.46 9.09
C ALA A 10 -9.30 -2.32 8.13
N MET A 11 -9.17 -2.55 6.83
CA MET A 11 -9.53 -1.61 5.78
C MET A 11 -10.48 -2.28 4.77
N PRO A 12 -11.73 -2.59 5.17
CA PRO A 12 -12.65 -3.35 4.33
C PRO A 12 -13.14 -2.56 3.11
N LYS A 13 -13.06 -1.22 3.11
CA LYS A 13 -13.58 -0.34 2.05
C LYS A 13 -12.64 0.84 1.81
N PHE A 14 -12.70 1.40 0.60
CA PHE A 14 -12.04 2.65 0.23
C PHE A 14 -10.51 2.63 0.36
N GLY A 15 -9.91 1.46 0.12
CA GLY A 15 -8.47 1.32 0.13
C GLY A 15 -7.81 2.22 -0.93
N CYS A 16 -6.89 3.09 -0.51
CA CYS A 16 -6.10 3.90 -1.43
C CYS A 16 -4.90 3.11 -1.97
N CYS A 17 -4.59 3.24 -3.26
CA CYS A 17 -3.41 2.64 -3.89
C CYS A 17 -2.06 3.07 -3.27
N SER A 18 -2.02 4.14 -2.46
CA SER A 18 -0.81 4.62 -1.78
C SER A 18 -0.66 4.12 -0.34
N GLN A 19 -1.59 3.32 0.18
CA GLN A 19 -1.62 2.94 1.59
C GLN A 19 -0.91 1.61 1.89
N GLY A 20 -0.72 0.76 0.88
CA GLY A 20 -0.22 -0.60 1.05
C GLY A 20 -1.22 -1.50 1.78
N PHE A 21 -1.45 -2.70 1.27
CA PHE A 21 -2.34 -3.68 1.93
C PHE A 21 -1.58 -4.92 2.33
N VAL A 22 -1.90 -5.43 3.51
CA VAL A 22 -1.42 -6.69 4.04
C VAL A 22 -2.52 -7.74 3.82
N PHE A 23 -2.12 -8.87 3.25
CA PHE A 23 -2.95 -10.04 3.01
C PHE A 23 -2.32 -11.27 3.65
N SER A 24 -3.13 -12.26 3.99
CA SER A 24 -2.63 -13.58 4.37
C SER A 24 -1.80 -14.16 3.22
N GLN A 25 -0.64 -14.75 3.55
CA GLN A 25 0.27 -15.36 2.58
C GLN A 25 -0.46 -16.41 1.72
N ALA A 26 -1.38 -17.17 2.31
CA ALA A 26 -2.17 -18.18 1.61
C ALA A 26 -3.03 -17.62 0.46
N ARG A 27 -3.35 -16.32 0.50
CA ARG A 27 -4.18 -15.63 -0.51
C ARG A 27 -3.38 -14.91 -1.60
N ILE A 28 -2.06 -14.83 -1.46
CA ILE A 28 -1.22 -14.10 -2.41
C ILE A 28 -1.28 -14.75 -3.79
N GLY A 29 -1.30 -16.09 -3.88
CA GLY A 29 -1.43 -16.79 -5.16
C GLY A 29 -2.73 -16.49 -5.90
N ASP A 30 -3.84 -16.44 -5.16
CA ASP A 30 -5.16 -16.09 -5.68
C ASP A 30 -5.18 -14.64 -6.21
N LEU A 31 -4.60 -13.71 -5.44
CA LEU A 31 -4.53 -12.29 -5.79
C LEU A 31 -3.66 -12.03 -7.03
N VAL A 32 -2.52 -12.74 -7.16
CA VAL A 32 -1.67 -12.65 -8.36
C VAL A 32 -2.41 -13.16 -9.58
N SER A 33 -3.03 -14.34 -9.48
CA SER A 33 -3.84 -14.94 -10.57
C SER A 33 -4.98 -14.01 -11.00
N TRP A 34 -5.61 -13.33 -10.03
CA TRP A 34 -6.63 -12.33 -10.28
C TRP A 34 -6.13 -11.18 -11.14
N TYR A 35 -5.00 -10.56 -10.77
CA TYR A 35 -4.43 -9.46 -11.55
C TYR A 35 -4.02 -9.89 -12.96
N GLU A 36 -3.41 -11.07 -13.10
CA GLU A 36 -2.99 -11.61 -14.40
C GLU A 36 -4.16 -11.90 -15.34
N SER A 37 -5.33 -12.24 -14.79
CA SER A 37 -6.55 -12.51 -15.55
C SER A 37 -7.26 -11.24 -16.03
N LYS A 38 -7.29 -10.18 -15.20
CA LYS A 38 -8.09 -8.97 -15.49
C LYS A 38 -7.37 -8.01 -16.44
N ARG A 39 -6.04 -7.87 -16.35
CA ARG A 39 -5.11 -7.06 -17.20
C ARG A 39 -5.49 -5.60 -17.55
N ILE A 40 -6.69 -5.15 -17.22
CA ILE A 40 -7.27 -3.85 -17.55
C ILE A 40 -7.99 -3.35 -16.30
N GLY A 41 -7.69 -2.12 -15.90
CA GLY A 41 -8.29 -1.47 -14.74
C GLY A 41 -7.26 -0.81 -13.82
N TYR A 42 -7.73 -0.01 -12.88
CA TYR A 42 -6.87 0.50 -11.82
C TYR A 42 -6.68 -0.59 -10.75
N VAL A 43 -5.44 -0.72 -10.28
CA VAL A 43 -5.06 -1.79 -9.34
C VAL A 43 -5.89 -1.72 -8.05
N ASP A 44 -6.16 -0.53 -7.52
CA ASP A 44 -7.00 -0.31 -6.34
C ASP A 44 -8.42 -0.91 -6.51
N MET A 45 -9.07 -0.65 -7.64
CA MET A 45 -10.37 -1.21 -7.97
C MET A 45 -10.31 -2.73 -8.13
N LEU A 46 -9.28 -3.26 -8.79
CA LEU A 46 -9.11 -4.70 -8.96
C LEU A 46 -8.91 -5.41 -7.61
N THR A 47 -8.13 -4.84 -6.70
CA THR A 47 -7.94 -5.35 -5.34
C THR A 47 -9.25 -5.32 -4.55
N GLU A 48 -10.04 -4.25 -4.70
CA GLU A 48 -11.34 -4.11 -4.04
C GLU A 48 -12.34 -5.14 -4.54
N SER A 49 -12.48 -5.30 -5.87
CA SER A 49 -13.36 -6.32 -6.46
C SER A 49 -12.96 -7.74 -6.03
N TYR A 50 -11.66 -8.06 -6.00
CA TYR A 50 -11.19 -9.34 -5.48
C TYR A 50 -11.63 -9.55 -4.03
N SER A 51 -11.47 -8.52 -3.19
CA SER A 51 -11.79 -8.61 -1.76
C SER A 51 -13.30 -8.77 -1.52
N ASP A 52 -14.12 -8.05 -2.28
CA ASP A 52 -15.58 -8.12 -2.20
C ASP A 52 -16.10 -9.49 -2.69
N GLU A 53 -15.58 -10.01 -3.80
CA GLU A 53 -15.99 -11.30 -4.36
C GLU A 53 -15.61 -12.48 -3.45
N ASN A 54 -14.43 -12.42 -2.82
CA ASN A 54 -13.91 -13.49 -1.98
C ASN A 54 -14.22 -13.30 -0.47
N LYS A 55 -14.90 -12.20 -0.10
CA LYS A 55 -15.16 -11.80 1.29
C LYS A 55 -13.88 -11.70 2.14
N GLU A 56 -12.81 -11.23 1.51
CA GLU A 56 -11.50 -11.11 2.14
C GLU A 56 -11.35 -9.77 2.88
N ILE A 57 -10.69 -9.81 4.04
CA ILE A 57 -10.38 -8.61 4.81
C ILE A 57 -9.00 -8.10 4.39
N ARG A 58 -8.96 -6.86 3.93
CA ARG A 58 -7.73 -6.12 3.69
C ARG A 58 -7.27 -5.47 4.99
N TRP A 59 -5.97 -5.50 5.24
CA TRP A 59 -5.36 -4.85 6.38
C TRP A 59 -4.43 -3.74 5.89
N ALA A 60 -4.33 -2.64 6.62
CA ALA A 60 -3.43 -1.55 6.34
C ALA A 60 -2.56 -1.28 7.56
N LEU A 61 -1.30 -0.90 7.32
CA LEU A 61 -0.37 -0.50 8.36
C LEU A 61 -0.42 1.02 8.55
N THR A 62 -0.38 1.45 9.81
CA THR A 62 -0.15 2.84 10.18
C THR A 62 1.07 2.91 11.10
N PRO A 63 2.09 3.74 10.81
CA PRO A 63 2.29 4.45 9.55
C PRO A 63 2.48 3.49 8.36
N SER A 64 2.38 4.02 7.13
CA SER A 64 2.65 3.20 5.93
C SER A 64 4.11 2.80 5.91
N VAL A 65 4.37 1.53 5.60
CA VAL A 65 5.73 1.00 5.36
C VAL A 65 6.11 1.03 3.87
N LEU A 66 5.29 1.68 3.04
CA LEU A 66 5.54 1.88 1.61
C LEU A 66 5.53 3.37 1.28
N GLN A 67 6.51 3.78 0.49
CA GLN A 67 6.62 5.11 -0.10
C GLN A 67 6.45 5.00 -1.61
N HIS A 68 5.59 5.84 -2.17
CA HIS A 68 5.50 5.96 -3.62
C HIS A 68 6.74 6.69 -4.14
N VAL A 69 7.43 6.09 -5.10
CA VAL A 69 8.56 6.72 -5.79
C VAL A 69 8.29 6.65 -7.29
N GLY A 70 8.17 7.80 -7.94
CA GLY A 70 8.03 7.88 -9.38
C GLY A 70 7.20 9.07 -9.87
N SER A 71 7.37 9.40 -11.15
CA SER A 71 6.63 10.46 -11.83
C SER A 71 5.54 9.93 -12.78
N LYS A 72 5.47 8.62 -12.96
CA LYS A 72 4.50 7.96 -13.84
C LYS A 72 3.46 7.22 -13.02
N SER A 73 2.20 7.56 -13.28
CA SER A 73 1.04 6.83 -12.76
C SER A 73 0.23 6.20 -13.89
N SER A 74 -0.53 5.15 -13.54
CA SER A 74 -1.57 4.59 -14.42
C SER A 74 -2.77 5.53 -14.56
N LYS A 75 -2.91 6.49 -13.64
CA LYS A 75 -3.88 7.58 -13.69
C LYS A 75 -3.29 8.75 -14.50
N LYS A 76 -4.14 9.66 -15.01
CA LYS A 76 -3.71 10.77 -15.87
C LYS A 76 -2.63 11.62 -15.18
N ASN A 77 -1.46 11.74 -15.81
CA ASN A 77 -0.36 12.60 -15.37
C ASN A 77 -0.63 14.07 -15.76
N LEU A 78 -1.66 14.66 -15.15
CA LEU A 78 -1.93 16.08 -15.32
C LEU A 78 -0.98 16.87 -14.40
N PRO A 79 -0.25 17.86 -14.92
CA PRO A 79 0.55 18.75 -14.08
C PRO A 79 -0.39 19.48 -13.12
N GLY A 80 -0.04 19.48 -11.83
CA GLY A 80 -0.79 20.22 -10.82
C GLY A 80 -0.60 21.73 -10.99
N GLU A 81 -1.45 22.52 -10.32
CA GLU A 81 -1.37 23.99 -10.31
C GLU A 81 -0.22 24.53 -9.43
N HIS A 82 0.77 23.70 -9.13
CA HIS A 82 1.90 24.05 -8.27
C HIS A 82 2.99 24.79 -9.05
N LYS A 83 3.78 25.63 -8.37
CA LYS A 83 4.86 26.46 -8.96
C LYS A 83 5.82 25.68 -9.87
N HIS A 84 6.06 24.41 -9.57
CA HIS A 84 6.98 23.54 -10.30
C HIS A 84 6.30 22.63 -11.33
N ARG A 85 4.98 22.75 -11.53
CA ARG A 85 4.15 21.92 -12.43
C ARG A 85 4.31 20.41 -12.21
N LEU A 86 4.71 20.02 -10.99
CA LEU A 86 4.76 18.62 -10.58
C LEU A 86 3.36 18.01 -10.65
N THR A 87 3.29 16.76 -11.06
CA THR A 87 2.08 15.95 -11.02
C THR A 87 1.74 15.59 -9.57
N GLY A 88 0.47 15.28 -9.29
CA GLY A 88 0.05 14.86 -7.95
C GLY A 88 0.75 13.61 -7.43
N TYR A 89 1.33 12.79 -8.32
CA TYR A 89 2.09 11.59 -7.97
C TYR A 89 3.52 11.93 -7.52
N GLU A 90 4.16 12.88 -8.18
CA GLU A 90 5.49 13.39 -7.81
C GLU A 90 5.46 14.10 -6.45
N THR A 91 4.30 14.62 -6.05
CA THR A 91 4.11 15.25 -4.74
C THR A 91 3.60 14.30 -3.67
N ASN A 92 3.30 13.04 -4.00
CA ASN A 92 2.79 12.08 -3.02
C ASN A 92 3.93 11.60 -2.12
N TRP A 93 4.00 12.14 -0.92
CA TRP A 93 5.08 11.89 0.04
C TRP A 93 4.51 11.45 1.39
N ASN A 94 5.01 10.33 1.92
CA ASN A 94 4.64 9.83 3.23
C ASN A 94 5.71 10.22 4.25
N PHE A 95 5.48 11.31 4.97
CA PHE A 95 6.44 11.81 5.96
C PHE A 95 6.74 10.80 7.08
N MET A 96 5.75 9.99 7.48
CA MET A 96 5.95 9.00 8.54
C MET A 96 6.78 7.80 8.07
N PHE A 97 6.86 7.55 6.75
CA PHE A 97 7.77 6.53 6.21
C PHE A 97 9.23 6.93 6.43
N GLU A 98 9.54 8.22 6.34
CA GLU A 98 10.90 8.77 6.53
C GLU A 98 11.37 8.75 7.99
N GLU A 99 10.45 8.54 8.94
CA GLU A 99 10.79 8.40 10.36
C GLU A 99 11.35 7.00 10.70
N ASN A 100 11.32 6.05 9.75
CA ASN A 100 11.85 4.70 9.96
C ASN A 100 13.38 4.69 10.06
N ASP A 101 13.92 4.09 11.12
CA ASP A 101 15.35 3.81 11.27
C ASP A 101 15.70 2.46 10.65
N ILE A 102 16.62 2.47 9.69
CA ILE A 102 17.02 1.28 8.92
C ILE A 102 17.69 0.23 9.81
N GLU A 103 18.52 0.63 10.76
CA GLU A 103 19.24 -0.29 11.64
C GLU A 103 18.29 -0.90 12.67
N GLN A 104 17.34 -0.11 13.17
CA GLN A 104 16.27 -0.61 14.03
C GLN A 104 15.41 -1.65 13.30
N LEU A 105 14.91 -1.34 12.10
CA LEU A 105 14.09 -2.25 11.31
C LEU A 105 14.82 -3.56 10.97
N ARG A 106 16.12 -3.47 10.65
CA ARG A 106 16.95 -4.66 10.42
C ARG A 106 17.06 -5.54 11.66
N TRP A 107 17.21 -4.93 12.83
CA TRP A 107 17.26 -5.66 14.09
C TRP A 107 15.91 -6.32 14.40
N GLU A 108 14.80 -5.60 14.28
CA GLU A 108 13.45 -6.12 14.51
C GLU A 108 13.11 -7.32 13.60
N HIS A 109 13.44 -7.23 12.30
CA HIS A 109 13.22 -8.34 11.36
C HIS A 109 14.04 -9.59 11.69
N LYS A 110 15.28 -9.43 12.15
CA LYS A 110 16.11 -10.57 12.59
C LYS A 110 15.48 -11.28 13.78
N GLN A 111 15.02 -10.52 14.78
CA GLN A 111 14.38 -11.09 15.97
C GLN A 111 13.11 -11.88 15.62
N GLN A 112 12.29 -11.38 14.68
CA GLN A 112 11.08 -12.09 14.24
C GLN A 112 11.42 -13.38 13.49
N THR A 113 12.44 -13.36 12.62
CA THR A 113 12.85 -14.54 11.85
C THR A 113 13.48 -15.61 12.76
N GLU A 114 14.23 -15.21 13.78
CA GLU A 114 14.86 -16.12 14.74
C GLU A 114 13.86 -16.69 15.75
N ALA A 115 12.77 -15.98 16.05
CA ALA A 115 11.72 -16.45 16.95
C ALA A 115 10.76 -17.49 16.33
N GLU A 116 10.75 -17.62 15.00
CA GLU A 116 9.93 -18.60 14.27
C GLU A 116 10.65 -19.95 14.01
N VAL A 117 11.88 -20.12 14.50
CA VAL A 117 12.72 -21.34 14.36
C VAL A 117 12.75 -22.16 15.65
#